data_AF-A0A966VX57-F1
#
_entry.id   AF-A0A966VX57-F1
#
_cell.length_a   1.000
_cell.length_b   1.000
_cell.length_c   1.000
_cell.angle_alpha   90.00
_cell.angle_beta   90.00
_cell.angle_gamma   90.00
#
_symmetry.space_group_name_H-M   'P 1'
#
loop_
_entity.id
_entity.type
_entity.pdbx_description
1 polymer ?
#
loop_
_entity_poly.entity_id
_entity_poly.type
_entity_poly.pdbx_seq_one_letter_code
_entity_poly.pdbx_strand_id
1 'polypeptide(L)'
;ERALELMCKRLASRVAFGKPIATQGVWRERIAESRMLIEQARLLTLKAAWMMDVAGNKAARNEIAMIKVVAPNVALRVLDWAIQAHGAAGVSEDFPLAYAYAGQRTLRFADGPDEVHRDAIAKLELGKYMPKTPR
;
A
#
# COMPACT_ATOMS: atom_id res chain seq x y z
N GLU A 1 5.20 0.03 -7.01
CA GLU A 1 6.41 -0.05 -7.87
C GLU A 1 6.74 1.27 -8.57
N ARG A 2 5.90 1.79 -9.48
CA ARG A 2 6.21 3.03 -10.23
C ARG A 2 6.53 4.25 -9.34
N ALA A 3 5.80 4.44 -8.24
CA ALA A 3 6.08 5.51 -7.28
C ALA A 3 7.47 5.39 -6.64
N LEU A 4 7.88 4.17 -6.25
CA LEU A 4 9.22 3.90 -5.71
C LEU A 4 10.31 4.17 -6.75
N GLU A 5 10.10 3.76 -8.00
CA GLU A 5 11.03 4.04 -9.09
C GLU A 5 11.22 5.55 -9.30
N LEU A 6 10.12 6.31 -9.38
CA LEU A 6 10.17 7.77 -9.52
C LEU A 6 10.88 8.41 -8.33
N MET A 7 10.57 7.97 -7.11
CA MET A 7 11.23 8.43 -5.89
C MET A 7 12.75 8.21 -5.97
N CYS A 8 13.21 6.99 -6.28
CA CYS A 8 14.63 6.67 -6.38
C CYS A 8 15.32 7.51 -7.47
N LYS A 9 14.73 7.62 -8.67
CA LYS A 9 15.29 8.41 -9.77
C LYS A 9 15.45 9.88 -9.38
N ARG A 10 14.42 10.47 -8.76
CA ARG A 10 14.43 11.86 -8.31
C ARG A 10 15.50 12.13 -7.26
N LEU A 11 15.60 11.25 -6.27
CA LEU A 11 16.56 11.39 -5.16
C LEU A 11 18.00 11.20 -5.64
N ALA A 12 18.23 10.33 -6.62
CA ALA A 12 19.54 10.11 -7.21
C ALA A 12 19.99 11.29 -8.10
N SER A 13 19.08 11.90 -8.85
CA SER A 13 19.41 12.99 -9.77
C SER A 13 19.50 14.37 -9.11
N ARG A 14 18.82 14.59 -7.99
CA ARG A 14 18.79 15.90 -7.32
C ARG A 14 19.95 16.04 -6.35
N VAL A 15 20.77 17.08 -6.55
CA VAL A 15 21.82 17.49 -5.61
C VAL A 15 21.31 18.62 -4.73
N ALA A 16 21.51 18.49 -3.42
CA ALA A 16 21.30 19.53 -2.42
C ALA A 16 22.25 19.28 -1.25
N PHE A 17 22.66 20.34 -0.54
CA PHE A 17 23.62 20.21 0.56
C PHE A 17 24.93 19.51 0.14
N GLY A 18 25.42 19.82 -1.08
CA GLY A 18 26.70 19.33 -1.59
C GLY A 18 26.76 17.89 -2.10
N LYS A 19 25.65 17.14 -2.09
CA LYS A 19 25.61 15.73 -2.56
C LYS A 19 24.22 15.32 -3.06
N PRO A 20 24.08 14.17 -3.76
CA PRO A 20 22.77 13.65 -4.13
C PRO A 20 21.89 13.43 -2.89
N ILE A 21 20.61 13.80 -2.98
CA ILE A 21 19.65 13.68 -1.87
C ILE A 21 19.47 12.21 -1.45
N ALA A 22 19.64 11.24 -2.36
CA ALA A 22 19.63 9.80 -2.08
C ALA A 22 20.67 9.36 -1.02
N THR A 23 21.67 10.19 -0.72
CA THR A 23 22.68 9.89 0.32
C THR A 23 22.22 10.23 1.74
N GLN A 24 21.10 10.95 1.90
CA GLN A 24 20.56 11.32 3.20
C GLN A 24 19.85 10.13 3.85
N GLY A 25 20.08 9.93 5.15
CA GLY A 25 19.60 8.74 5.89
C GLY A 25 18.08 8.53 5.81
N VAL A 26 17.30 9.59 6.00
CA VAL A 26 15.83 9.55 5.93
C VAL A 26 15.30 8.99 4.60
N TRP A 27 16.00 9.26 3.49
CA TRP A 27 15.58 8.76 2.18
C TRP A 27 15.94 7.30 1.98
N ARG A 28 17.09 6.85 2.51
CA ARG A 28 17.46 5.43 2.48
C ARG A 28 16.47 4.58 3.29
N GLU A 29 16.09 5.06 4.47
CA GLU A 29 15.08 4.43 5.32
C GLU A 29 13.74 4.31 4.58
N ARG A 30 13.22 5.41 4.02
CA ARG A 30 11.95 5.40 3.26
C ARG A 30 11.98 4.52 2.01
N ILE A 31 13.11 4.47 1.30
CA ILE A 31 13.28 3.57 0.15
C ILE A 31 13.23 2.11 0.60
N ALA A 32 13.95 1.76 1.68
CA ALA A 32 13.96 0.42 2.23
C ALA A 32 12.55 0.00 2.70
N GLU A 33 11.89 0.87 3.47
CA GLU A 33 10.53 0.66 3.95
C GLU A 33 9.54 0.50 2.78
N SER A 34 9.64 1.34 1.76
CA SER A 34 8.81 1.23 0.55
C SER A 34 8.97 -0.13 -0.13
N ARG A 35 10.21 -0.63 -0.26
CA ARG A 35 10.48 -1.94 -0.87
C ARG A 35 9.88 -3.06 -0.03
N MET A 36 10.06 -3.02 1.29
CA MET A 36 9.48 -4.03 2.21
C MET A 36 7.95 -4.01 2.18
N LEU A 37 7.32 -2.85 2.28
CA LEU A 37 5.86 -2.70 2.21
C LEU A 37 5.29 -3.24 0.89
N ILE A 38 5.94 -2.92 -0.24
CA ILE A 38 5.52 -3.42 -1.55
C ILE A 38 5.62 -4.95 -1.60
N GLU A 39 6.70 -5.54 -1.06
CA GLU A 39 6.86 -7.00 -1.05
C GLU A 39 5.81 -7.68 -0.17
N GLN A 40 5.54 -7.13 1.02
CA GLN A 40 4.50 -7.65 1.91
C GLN A 40 3.12 -7.60 1.24
N ALA A 41 2.78 -6.48 0.58
CA ALA A 41 1.54 -6.36 -0.17
C ALA A 41 1.48 -7.33 -1.36
N ARG A 42 2.59 -7.53 -2.09
CA ARG A 42 2.67 -8.52 -3.18
C ARG A 42 2.39 -9.93 -2.66
N LEU A 43 3.09 -10.36 -1.61
CA LEU A 43 2.93 -11.69 -1.05
C LEU A 43 1.50 -11.93 -0.53
N LEU A 44 0.90 -10.93 0.11
CA LEU A 44 -0.50 -11.02 0.54
C LEU A 44 -1.47 -11.08 -0.65
N THR A 45 -1.20 -10.35 -1.74
CA THR A 45 -1.98 -10.44 -2.99
C THR A 45 -1.91 -11.85 -3.58
N LEU A 46 -0.71 -12.40 -3.69
CA LEU A 46 -0.49 -13.74 -4.24
C LEU A 46 -1.11 -14.81 -3.34
N LYS A 47 -1.05 -14.64 -2.01
CA LYS A 47 -1.74 -15.53 -1.07
C LYS A 47 -3.26 -15.48 -1.29
N ALA A 48 -3.84 -14.30 -1.44
CA ALA A 48 -5.28 -14.16 -1.69
C ALA A 48 -5.69 -14.83 -3.00
N ALA A 49 -4.95 -14.58 -4.08
CA ALA A 49 -5.17 -15.22 -5.38
C ALA A 49 -5.06 -16.75 -5.28
N TRP A 50 -3.99 -17.26 -4.67
CA TRP A 50 -3.79 -18.69 -4.49
C TRP A 50 -4.92 -19.33 -3.68
N MET A 51 -5.37 -18.70 -2.59
CA MET A 51 -6.51 -19.19 -1.79
C MET A 51 -7.81 -19.22 -2.60
N MET A 52 -8.04 -18.23 -3.47
CA MET A 52 -9.20 -18.21 -4.37
C MET A 52 -9.14 -19.39 -5.35
N ASP A 53 -7.98 -19.65 -5.93
CA ASP A 53 -7.79 -20.72 -6.92
C ASP A 53 -7.95 -22.11 -6.30
N VAL A 54 -7.40 -22.35 -5.09
CA VAL A 54 -7.36 -23.69 -4.49
C VAL A 54 -8.55 -24.00 -3.58
N ALA A 55 -9.13 -22.99 -2.92
CA ALA A 55 -10.17 -23.18 -1.91
C ALA A 55 -11.48 -22.43 -2.23
N GLY A 56 -11.49 -21.63 -3.30
CA GLY A 56 -12.63 -20.83 -3.72
C GLY A 56 -12.83 -19.54 -2.92
N ASN A 57 -13.54 -18.59 -3.53
CA ASN A 57 -13.71 -17.23 -3.01
C ASN A 57 -14.31 -17.16 -1.60
N LYS A 58 -15.22 -18.08 -1.24
CA LYS A 58 -15.86 -18.10 0.08
C LYS A 58 -14.87 -18.42 1.19
N ALA A 59 -13.92 -19.33 0.95
CA ALA A 59 -12.86 -19.67 1.89
C ALA A 59 -11.79 -18.56 1.94
N ALA A 60 -11.46 -17.97 0.79
CA ALA A 60 -10.47 -16.89 0.67
C ALA A 60 -10.95 -15.51 1.14
N ARG A 61 -12.20 -15.38 1.59
CA ARG A 61 -12.82 -14.07 1.91
C ARG A 61 -12.00 -13.22 2.88
N ASN A 62 -11.29 -13.83 3.82
CA ASN A 62 -10.47 -13.10 4.78
C ASN A 62 -9.24 -12.51 4.09
N GLU A 63 -8.51 -13.30 3.32
CA GLU A 63 -7.36 -12.85 2.52
C GLU A 63 -7.73 -11.77 1.51
N ILE A 64 -8.88 -11.91 0.85
CA ILE A 64 -9.42 -10.90 -0.08
C ILE A 64 -9.65 -9.57 0.65
N ALA A 65 -10.34 -9.60 1.80
CA ALA A 65 -10.58 -8.41 2.60
C ALA A 65 -9.27 -7.78 3.09
N MET A 66 -8.31 -8.61 3.55
CA MET A 66 -7.00 -8.14 3.99
C MET A 66 -6.26 -7.40 2.88
N ILE A 67 -6.12 -8.00 1.70
CA ILE A 67 -5.38 -7.34 0.61
C ILE A 67 -6.09 -6.09 0.09
N LYS A 68 -7.43 -6.09 0.08
CA LYS A 68 -8.23 -4.94 -0.34
C LYS A 68 -7.96 -3.69 0.50
N VAL A 69 -7.65 -3.87 1.78
CA VAL A 69 -7.22 -2.78 2.67
C VAL A 69 -5.73 -2.49 2.51
N VAL A 70 -4.88 -3.52 2.53
CA VAL A 70 -3.42 -3.36 2.57
C VAL A 70 -2.87 -2.71 1.30
N ALA A 71 -3.28 -3.18 0.12
CA ALA A 71 -2.67 -2.74 -1.13
C ALA A 71 -2.83 -1.23 -1.40
N PRO A 72 -4.03 -0.63 -1.32
CA PRO A 72 -4.19 0.81 -1.50
C PRO A 72 -3.47 1.64 -0.42
N ASN A 73 -3.48 1.19 0.84
CA ASN A 73 -2.80 1.91 1.92
C ASN A 73 -1.27 1.90 1.77
N VAL A 74 -0.68 0.78 1.35
CA VAL A 74 0.74 0.69 0.98
C VAL A 74 1.05 1.58 -0.22
N ALA A 75 0.22 1.54 -1.27
CA ALA A 75 0.42 2.35 -2.46
C ALA A 75 0.41 3.86 -2.13
N LEU A 76 -0.57 4.30 -1.33
CA LEU A 76 -0.66 5.69 -0.86
C LEU A 76 0.54 6.12 -0.04
N ARG A 77 1.04 5.27 0.86
CA ARG A 77 2.24 5.56 1.65
C ARG A 77 3.48 5.79 0.77
N VAL A 78 3.70 4.91 -0.20
CA VAL A 78 4.85 5.03 -1.11
C VAL A 78 4.69 6.23 -2.06
N LEU A 79 3.45 6.49 -2.52
CA LEU A 79 3.15 7.68 -3.33
C LEU A 79 3.38 8.97 -2.56
N ASP A 80 2.98 9.04 -1.29
CA ASP A 80 3.21 10.21 -0.42
C ASP A 80 4.71 10.53 -0.30
N TRP A 81 5.55 9.53 -0.03
CA TRP A 81 7.01 9.73 0.01
C TRP A 81 7.58 10.11 -1.36
N ALA A 82 7.05 9.56 -2.45
CA ALA A 82 7.46 9.94 -3.79
C ALA A 82 7.10 11.41 -4.10
N ILE A 83 5.89 11.87 -3.73
CA ILE A 83 5.47 13.27 -3.84
C ILE A 83 6.44 14.15 -3.04
N GLN A 84 6.72 13.79 -1.80
CA GLN A 84 7.64 14.53 -0.93
C GLN A 84 9.05 14.61 -1.53
N ALA A 85 9.54 13.55 -2.18
CA ALA A 85 10.84 13.53 -2.84
C ALA A 85 10.91 14.48 -4.06
N HIS A 86 9.77 14.73 -4.71
CA HIS A 86 9.67 15.65 -5.84
C HIS A 86 9.45 17.11 -5.42
N GLY A 87 9.02 17.35 -4.18
CA GLY A 87 8.70 18.68 -3.66
C GLY A 87 7.41 19.21 -4.29
N ALA A 88 7.34 20.51 -4.58
CA ALA A 88 6.16 21.12 -5.20
C ALA A 88 5.78 20.48 -6.55
N ALA A 89 6.75 20.00 -7.32
CA ALA A 89 6.48 19.28 -8.57
C ALA A 89 5.79 17.92 -8.34
N GLY A 90 5.86 17.36 -7.14
CA GLY A 90 5.14 16.12 -6.80
C GLY A 90 3.63 16.31 -6.71
N VAL A 91 3.16 17.54 -6.50
CA VAL A 91 1.73 17.90 -6.45
C VAL A 91 1.26 18.63 -7.72
N SER A 92 2.14 18.81 -8.71
CA SER A 92 1.79 19.36 -10.02
C SER A 92 1.48 18.25 -11.03
N GLU A 93 1.19 18.65 -12.27
CA GLU A 93 0.99 17.73 -13.40
C GLU A 93 2.32 17.32 -14.08
N ASP A 94 3.46 17.84 -13.61
CA ASP A 94 4.78 17.53 -14.19
C ASP A 94 5.15 16.03 -13.99
N PHE A 95 4.58 15.42 -12.95
CA PHE A 95 4.78 14.01 -12.63
C PHE A 95 3.42 13.34 -12.37
N PRO A 96 3.26 12.05 -12.70
CA PRO A 96 1.99 11.35 -12.51
C PRO A 96 1.66 11.04 -11.03
N LEU A 97 2.36 11.65 -10.08
CA LEU A 97 2.29 11.30 -8.66
C LEU A 97 0.99 11.78 -8.00
N ALA A 98 0.59 13.04 -8.23
CA ALA A 98 -0.65 13.58 -7.69
C ALA A 98 -1.88 12.83 -8.22
N TYR A 99 -1.92 12.60 -9.54
CA TYR A 99 -2.97 11.80 -10.18
C TYR A 99 -3.03 10.37 -9.63
N ALA A 100 -1.88 9.70 -9.53
CA ALA A 100 -1.83 8.34 -8.98
C ALA A 100 -2.25 8.29 -7.50
N TYR A 101 -1.89 9.29 -6.68
CA TYR A 101 -2.31 9.38 -5.30
C TYR A 101 -3.83 9.53 -5.17
N ALA A 102 -4.42 10.44 -5.94
CA ALA A 102 -5.88 10.60 -6.00
C ALA A 102 -6.56 9.30 -6.43
N GLY A 103 -6.06 8.64 -7.48
CA GLY A 103 -6.58 7.35 -7.95
C GLY A 103 -6.48 6.24 -6.90
N GLN A 104 -5.35 6.10 -6.20
CA GLN A 104 -5.23 5.10 -5.13
C GLN A 104 -6.11 5.43 -3.92
N ARG A 105 -6.37 6.72 -3.67
CA ARG A 105 -7.24 7.16 -2.58
C ARG A 105 -8.69 6.74 -2.82
N THR A 106 -9.16 6.70 -4.07
CA THR A 106 -10.52 6.24 -4.39
C THR A 106 -10.68 4.74 -4.17
N LEU A 107 -9.61 3.94 -4.35
CA LEU A 107 -9.64 2.50 -4.13
C LEU A 107 -9.84 2.10 -2.66
N ARG A 108 -9.70 3.04 -1.70
CA ARG A 108 -10.10 2.82 -0.30
C ARG A 108 -11.61 2.89 -0.07
N PHE A 109 -12.38 3.26 -1.10
CA PHE A 109 -13.85 3.30 -1.07
C PHE A 109 -14.48 2.28 -2.02
N ALA A 110 -13.87 2.08 -3.20
CA ALA A 110 -14.35 1.14 -4.22
C ALA A 110 -14.47 -0.29 -3.65
N ASP A 111 -15.49 -1.05 -4.06
CA ASP A 111 -15.73 -2.44 -3.62
C ASP A 111 -15.72 -2.64 -2.09
N GLY A 112 -16.30 -1.67 -1.38
CA GLY A 112 -16.39 -1.62 0.07
C GLY A 112 -15.27 -0.78 0.68
N PRO A 113 -15.62 0.17 1.58
CA PRO A 113 -14.62 1.00 2.23
C PRO A 113 -13.77 0.18 3.21
N ASP A 114 -12.58 0.68 3.52
CA ASP A 114 -11.63 0.01 4.41
C ASP A 114 -12.26 -0.46 5.74
N GLU A 115 -13.18 0.32 6.29
CA GLU A 115 -13.85 0.05 7.57
C GLU A 115 -14.71 -1.22 7.50
N VAL A 116 -15.40 -1.44 6.39
CA VAL A 116 -16.25 -2.64 6.19
C VAL A 116 -15.38 -3.89 6.10
N HIS A 117 -14.25 -3.82 5.38
CA HIS A 117 -13.30 -4.93 5.30
C HIS A 117 -12.63 -5.21 6.65
N ARG A 118 -12.25 -4.17 7.39
CA ARG A 118 -11.67 -4.30 8.74
C ARG A 118 -12.65 -4.94 9.73
N ASP A 119 -13.91 -4.52 9.72
CA ASP A 119 -14.95 -5.13 10.56
C ASP A 119 -15.16 -6.61 10.22
N ALA A 120 -15.21 -6.96 8.93
CA ALA A 120 -15.32 -8.35 8.50
C ALA A 120 -14.12 -9.20 8.97
N ILE A 121 -12.89 -8.72 8.80
CA ILE A 121 -11.68 -9.40 9.29
C ILE A 121 -11.74 -9.58 10.80
N ALA A 122 -12.09 -8.53 11.55
CA ALA A 122 -12.16 -8.57 13.01
C ALA A 122 -13.20 -9.60 13.50
N LYS A 123 -14.39 -9.62 12.90
CA LYS A 123 -15.44 -10.61 13.22
C LYS A 123 -14.98 -12.05 12.96
N LEU A 124 -14.25 -12.28 11.87
CA LEU A 124 -13.70 -13.60 11.56
C LEU A 124 -12.60 -14.02 12.53
N GLU A 125 -11.74 -13.09 12.93
CA GLU A 125 -10.66 -13.37 13.87
C GLU A 125 -11.21 -13.66 15.27
N LEU A 126 -12.10 -12.80 15.78
CA LEU A 126 -12.73 -12.96 17.10
C LEU A 126 -13.63 -14.19 17.17
N GLY A 127 -14.32 -14.53 16.08
CA GLY A 127 -15.21 -15.70 16.02
C GLY A 127 -14.52 -17.04 16.28
N LYS A 128 -13.19 -17.12 16.19
CA LYS A 128 -12.40 -18.30 16.54
C LYS A 128 -12.31 -18.54 18.05
N TYR A 129 -12.47 -17.48 18.84
CA TYR A 129 -12.21 -17.46 20.29
C TYR A 129 -13.47 -17.19 21.11
N MET A 130 -14.43 -16.45 20.55
CA MET A 130 -15.65 -16.09 21.26
C MET A 130 -16.51 -17.33 21.52
N PRO A 131 -17.08 -17.47 22.74
CA PRO A 131 -18.00 -18.55 23.03
C PRO A 131 -19.18 -18.48 22.08
N LYS A 132 -19.60 -19.64 21.56
CA LYS A 132 -20.81 -19.71 20.74
C LYS A 132 -21.97 -19.26 21.62
N THR A 133 -22.60 -18.13 21.27
CA THR A 133 -23.84 -17.72 21.92
C THR A 133 -24.85 -18.85 21.72
N PRO A 134 -25.41 -19.43 22.80
CA PRO A 134 -26.49 -20.39 22.64
C PRO A 134 -27.62 -19.69 21.90
N ARG A 135 -28.05 -20.29 20.78
CA ARG A 135 -29.22 -19.83 20.02
C ARG A 135 -30.49 -20.25 20.74
#